data_AF-A0AAP0SEM5-F1
#
_entry.id   AF-A0AAP0SEM5-F1
#
_cell.length_a   1.000
_cell.length_b   1.000
_cell.length_c   1.000
_cell.angle_alpha   90.00
_cell.angle_beta   90.00
_cell.angle_gamma   90.00
#
_symmetry.space_group_name_H-M   'P 1'
#
loop_
_entity.id
_entity.type
_entity.pdbx_description
1 polymer ?
#
loop_
_entity_poly.entity_id
_entity_poly.type
_entity_poly.pdbx_seq_one_letter_code
_entity_poly.pdbx_strand_id
1 'polypeptide(L)' 'MIPRNGYLRRKLEAALIRLAIAILMGRNVTRSPVVSRRDNNEMWHMAEELEGIADRIARGYP' A
#
# COMPACT_ATOMS: atom_id res chain seq x y z
N MET A 1 12.46 26.11 1.82
CA MET A 1 11.59 25.42 0.84
C MET A 1 12.48 24.87 -0.25
N ILE A 2 12.74 23.56 -0.26
CA ILE A 2 13.65 22.94 -1.24
C ILE A 2 12.80 22.43 -2.42
N PRO A 3 12.90 23.01 -3.63
CA PRO A 3 12.18 22.52 -4.78
C PRO A 3 12.98 21.40 -5.47
N ARG A 4 12.29 20.26 -5.66
CA ARG A 4 12.36 19.30 -6.78
C ARG A 4 13.69 18.57 -7.08
N ASN A 5 13.70 17.26 -6.80
CA ASN A 5 14.03 16.19 -7.78
C ASN A 5 13.54 14.80 -7.29
N GLY A 6 12.31 14.73 -6.78
CA GLY A 6 11.75 13.51 -6.19
C GLY A 6 10.33 13.17 -6.63
N TYR A 7 9.72 13.91 -7.57
CA TYR A 7 8.34 13.65 -8.01
C TYR A 7 8.19 12.26 -8.63
N LEU A 8 9.13 11.90 -9.52
CA LEU A 8 9.16 10.57 -10.13
C LEU A 8 9.39 9.49 -9.07
N ARG A 9 10.33 9.72 -8.14
CA ARG A 9 10.64 8.79 -7.05
C ARG A 9 9.45 8.59 -6.11
N ARG A 10 8.77 9.66 -5.69
CA ARG A 10 7.54 9.56 -4.87
C ARG A 10 6.44 8.81 -5.58
N LYS A 11 6.27 9.00 -6.88
CA LYS A 11 5.31 8.22 -7.67
C LYS A 11 5.70 6.75 -7.77
N LEU A 12 6.99 6.44 -7.93
CA LEU A 12 7.49 5.06 -7.92
C LEU A 12 7.26 4.40 -6.54
N GLU A 13 7.65 5.07 -5.45
CA GLU A 13 7.43 4.57 -4.08
C GLU A 13 5.93 4.37 -3.80
N ALA A 14 5.08 5.34 -4.14
CA ALA A 14 3.64 5.19 -3.99
C ALA A 14 3.07 4.06 -4.87
N ALA A 15 3.62 3.83 -6.06
CA ALA A 15 3.23 2.72 -6.92
C ALA A 15 3.64 1.36 -6.35
N LEU A 16 4.83 1.26 -5.75
CA LEU A 16 5.29 0.04 -5.05
C LEU A 16 4.40 -0.28 -3.85
N ILE A 17 4.01 0.74 -3.08
CA ILE A 17 3.08 0.55 -1.96
C ILE A 17 1.70 0.10 -2.48
N ARG A 18 1.20 0.70 -3.57
CA ARG A 18 -0.05 0.23 -4.21
C ARG A 18 0.03 -1.19 -4.74
N LEU A 19 1.19 -1.62 -5.23
CA LEU A 19 1.41 -3.02 -5.61
C LEU A 19 1.33 -3.95 -4.38
N ALA A 20 1.95 -3.55 -3.26
CA ALA A 20 1.84 -4.31 -2.01
C ALA A 20 0.39 -4.41 -1.51
N ILE A 21 -0.36 -3.31 -1.54
CA ILE A 21 -1.80 -3.27 -1.22
C ILE A 21 -2.57 -4.23 -2.13
N ALA A 22 -2.33 -4.22 -3.43
CA ALA A 22 -2.99 -5.13 -4.38
C ALA A 22 -2.69 -6.60 -4.08
N ILE A 23 -1.47 -6.92 -3.64
CA ILE A 23 -1.10 -8.28 -3.22
C ILE A 23 -1.81 -8.67 -1.92
N LEU A 24 -1.88 -7.77 -0.93
CA LEU A 24 -2.58 -8.01 0.33
C LEU A 24 -4.08 -8.19 0.12
N MET A 25 -4.73 -7.30 -0.64
CA MET A 25 -6.16 -7.39 -0.94
C MET A 25 -6.50 -8.55 -1.88
N GLY A 26 -5.65 -8.86 -2.86
CA GLY A 26 -5.85 -9.98 -3.78
C GLY A 26 -5.84 -11.34 -3.07
N ARG A 27 -5.06 -11.47 -1.98
CA ARG A 27 -5.04 -12.68 -1.13
C ARG A 27 -6.31 -12.86 -0.30
N ASN A 28 -7.07 -11.80 -0.06
CA ASN A 28 -8.39 -11.92 0.57
C ASN A 28 -9.41 -12.59 -0.36
N VAL A 29 -9.28 -12.36 -1.68
CA VAL A 29 -10.15 -12.97 -2.71
C VAL A 29 -9.83 -14.46 -2.89
N THR A 30 -8.54 -14.82 -2.96
CA THR A 30 -8.07 -16.21 -3.03
C THR A 30 -7.63 -16.70 -1.66
N ARG A 31 -8.59 -17.26 -0.91
CA ARG A 31 -8.36 -17.84 0.42
C ARG A 31 -7.13 -18.75 0.42
N SER A 32 -6.04 -18.25 0.99
CA SER A 32 -4.78 -18.99 1.03
C SER A 32 -4.86 -20.11 2.07
N PRO A 33 -4.47 -21.36 1.76
CA PRO A 33 -4.51 -22.47 2.71
C PRO A 33 -3.50 -22.31 3.85
N VAL A 34 -2.53 -21.41 3.72
CA VAL A 34 -1.46 -21.17 4.70
C VAL A 34 -1.68 -19.93 5.57
N VAL A 35 -2.77 -19.19 5.37
CA VAL A 35 -3.07 -17.96 6.13
C VAL A 35 -4.34 -18.16 6.93
N SER A 36 -4.29 -17.89 8.24
CA SER A 36 -5.48 -18.00 9.09
C SER A 36 -6.49 -16.88 8.76
N ARG A 37 -7.76 -17.09 9.10
CA ARG A 37 -8.79 -16.04 8.90
C ARG A 37 -8.46 -14.74 9.62
N ARG A 38 -7.79 -14.83 10.77
CA ARG A 38 -7.37 -13.68 11.56
C ARG A 38 -6.28 -12.91 10.81
N ASP A 39 -5.22 -13.59 10.41
CA ASP A 39 -4.10 -12.95 9.70
C ASP A 39 -4.55 -12.35 8.37
N ASN A 40 -5.51 -12.99 7.69
CA ASN A 40 -6.09 -12.45 6.47
C ASN A 40 -6.88 -11.15 6.72
N ASN A 41 -7.61 -11.06 7.83
CA ASN A 41 -8.31 -9.83 8.21
C ASN A 41 -7.33 -8.72 8.63
N GLU A 42 -6.26 -9.06 9.34
CA GLU A 42 -5.16 -8.12 9.66
C GLU A 42 -4.47 -7.61 8.38
N MET A 43 -4.21 -8.49 7.41
CA MET A 43 -3.64 -8.11 6.11
C MET A 43 -4.55 -7.16 5.33
N TRP A 44 -5.88 -7.31 5.45
CA TRP A 44 -6.83 -6.37 4.87
C TRP A 44 -6.74 -5.00 5.54
N HIS A 45 -6.75 -4.94 6.87
CA HIS A 45 -6.60 -3.68 7.61
C HIS A 45 -5.27 -2.98 7.32
N MET A 46 -4.17 -3.73 7.22
CA MET A 46 -2.87 -3.19 6.80
C MET A 46 -2.92 -2.60 5.39
N ALA A 47 -3.69 -3.20 4.47
CA ALA A 47 -3.84 -2.68 3.11
C ALA A 47 -4.54 -1.30 3.11
N GLU A 48 -5.56 -1.11 3.95
CA GLU A 48 -6.27 0.17 4.12
C GLU A 48 -5.34 1.25 4.68
N GLU A 49 -4.53 0.93 5.69
CA GLU A 49 -3.55 1.87 6.24
C GLU A 49 -2.47 2.25 5.23
N LEU A 50 -1.96 1.27 4.48
CA LEU A 50 -0.97 1.47 3.42
C LEU A 50 -1.53 2.35 2.29
N GLU A 51 -2.81 2.27 1.98
CA GLU A 51 -3.44 3.12 0.97
C GLU A 51 -3.36 4.59 1.38
N GLY A 52 -3.69 4.88 2.64
CA GLY A 52 -3.54 6.22 3.20
C GLY A 52 -2.08 6.72 3.15
N ILE A 53 -1.10 5.85 3.39
CA ILE A 53 0.33 6.19 3.28
C ILE A 53 0.72 6.49 1.82
N ALA A 54 0.34 5.61 0.89
CA ALA A 54 0.64 5.76 -0.53
C ALA A 54 0.08 7.07 -1.09
N ASP A 55 -1.14 7.42 -0.67
CA ASP A 55 -1.81 8.66 -1.05
C ASP A 55 -1.12 9.90 -0.50
N ARG A 56 -0.65 9.86 0.75
CA ARG A 56 0.16 10.95 1.32
C ARG A 56 1.46 11.13 0.55
N ILE A 57 2.18 10.03 0.26
CA ILE A 57 3.43 10.07 -0.52
C ILE A 57 3.17 10.63 -1.92
N ALA A 58 2.09 10.20 -2.58
CA ALA A 58 1.73 10.65 -3.92
C ALA A 58 1.36 12.14 -3.97
N ARG A 59 0.65 12.64 -2.94
CA ARG A 59 0.30 14.06 -2.79
C ARG A 59 1.48 14.91 -2.31
N GLY A 60 2.55 14.28 -1.84
CA GLY A 60 3.76 14.94 -1.35
C GLY A 60 3.70 15.34 0.12
N TYR A 61 2.77 14.74 0.87
CA TYR A 61 2.28 15.17 2.19
C TYR A 61 1.66 16.58 2.13
N PRO A 62 0.69 16.94 3.00
CA PRO A 62 0.46 18.36 3.25
C PRO A 62 1.75 19.04 3.74
#